data_AF-A0A8T7GGM6-F1
#
_entry.id   AF-A0A8T7GGM6-F1
#
_cell.length_a   1.000
_cell.length_b   1.000
_cell.length_c   1.000
_cell.angle_alpha   90.00
_cell.angle_beta   90.00
_cell.angle_gamma   90.00
#
_symmetry.space_group_name_H-M   'P 1'
#
loop_
_entity.id
_entity.type
_entity.pdbx_description
1 polymer ?
#
loop_
_entity_poly.entity_id
_entity_poly.type
_entity_poly.pdbx_seq_one_letter_code
_entity_poly.pdbx_strand_id
1 'polypeptide(L)'
;MLATSIRPPTVQEIRKLNLADIAIAAGLAYGLRDRLKEHVRIDAFTVADPFADKDDHIYSVVVDRENPNRIVAMIVNKKDSLPQLPWTTILGEKLAKIQIPKSEAKEIKHELMPKETGNFYPYRRGNRIAGFFMFAFQICGQR
;
A
#
# COMPACT_ATOMS: atom_id res chain seq x y z
N MET A 1 25.98 -10.10 6.91
CA MET A 1 24.77 -10.38 6.09
C MET A 1 24.67 -9.30 5.03
N LEU A 2 24.79 -9.66 3.75
CA LEU A 2 24.59 -8.70 2.66
C LEU A 2 23.13 -8.22 2.72
N ALA A 3 22.94 -6.93 2.97
CA ALA A 3 21.63 -6.31 2.92
C ALA A 3 21.19 -6.29 1.45
N THR A 4 20.47 -7.32 1.02
CA THR A 4 19.75 -7.29 -0.25
C THR A 4 18.72 -6.17 -0.13
N SER A 5 18.99 -5.03 -0.77
CA SER A 5 18.07 -3.89 -0.76
C SER A 5 16.76 -4.33 -1.39
N ILE A 6 15.69 -4.36 -0.59
CA ILE A 6 14.35 -4.69 -1.08
C ILE A 6 13.91 -3.55 -2.01
N ARG A 7 13.68 -3.86 -3.28
CA ARG A 7 13.21 -2.93 -4.31
C ARG A 7 11.70 -3.09 -4.51
N PRO A 8 10.99 -2.06 -5.03
CA PRO A 8 9.62 -2.26 -5.46
C PRO A 8 9.57 -3.25 -6.63
N PRO A 9 8.49 -4.05 -6.75
CA PRO A 9 8.34 -4.98 -7.86
C PRO A 9 7.90 -4.25 -9.13
N THR A 10 8.36 -4.76 -10.26
CA THR A 10 7.95 -4.28 -11.58
C THR A 10 6.56 -4.79 -11.94
N VAL A 11 5.87 -4.11 -12.86
CA VAL A 11 4.56 -4.53 -13.37
C VAL A 11 4.60 -5.97 -13.93
N GLN A 12 5.68 -6.34 -14.62
CA GLN A 12 5.88 -7.69 -15.15
C GLN A 12 6.03 -8.75 -14.06
N GLU A 13 6.56 -8.39 -12.89
CA GLU A 13 6.67 -9.30 -11.74
C GLU A 13 5.32 -9.45 -11.04
N ILE A 14 4.56 -8.37 -10.91
CA ILE A 14 3.19 -8.38 -10.36
C ILE A 14 2.27 -9.28 -11.22
N ARG A 15 2.41 -9.24 -12.55
CA ARG A 15 1.66 -10.09 -13.48
C ARG A 15 1.92 -11.59 -13.32
N LYS A 16 3.06 -11.97 -12.74
CA LYS A 16 3.44 -13.37 -12.54
C LYS A 16 2.95 -13.93 -11.20
N LEU A 17 2.30 -13.11 -10.37
CA LEU A 17 1.74 -13.57 -9.10
C LEU A 17 0.62 -14.59 -9.37
N ASN A 18 0.71 -15.73 -8.70
CA ASN A 18 -0.33 -16.73 -8.77
C ASN A 18 -1.40 -16.49 -7.68
N LEU A 19 -2.46 -17.30 -7.68
CA LEU A 19 -3.54 -17.19 -6.71
C LEU A 19 -3.06 -17.35 -5.24
N ALA A 20 -2.06 -18.19 -4.99
CA ALA A 20 -1.51 -18.37 -3.65
C ALA A 20 -0.76 -17.11 -3.19
N ASP A 21 0.00 -16.48 -4.08
CA ASP A 21 0.68 -15.21 -3.78
C ASP A 21 -0.32 -14.10 -3.44
N ILE A 22 -1.42 -14.00 -4.20
CA ILE A 22 -2.50 -13.04 -3.94
C ILE A 22 -3.17 -13.33 -2.58
N ALA A 23 -3.46 -14.60 -2.29
CA ALA A 23 -4.07 -15.00 -1.02
C ALA A 23 -3.17 -14.67 0.19
N ILE A 24 -1.86 -14.91 0.07
CA ILE A 24 -0.88 -14.55 1.10
C ILE A 24 -0.84 -13.03 1.27
N ALA A 25 -0.74 -12.27 0.18
CA ALA A 25 -0.73 -10.81 0.22
C ALA A 25 -2.01 -10.25 0.88
N ALA A 26 -3.17 -10.80 0.56
CA ALA A 26 -4.45 -10.44 1.17
C ALA A 26 -4.48 -10.75 2.68
N GLY A 27 -4.00 -11.92 3.10
CA GLY A 27 -3.89 -12.28 4.52
C GLY A 27 -2.97 -11.33 5.29
N LEU A 28 -1.80 -11.02 4.74
CA LEU A 28 -0.88 -10.02 5.29
C LEU A 28 -1.52 -8.63 5.36
N ALA A 29 -2.35 -8.28 4.38
CA ALA A 29 -3.00 -6.97 4.30
C ALA A 29 -4.07 -6.80 5.39
N TYR A 30 -4.82 -7.86 5.73
CA TYR A 30 -5.72 -7.84 6.89
C TYR A 30 -4.97 -7.56 8.18
N GLY A 31 -3.90 -8.32 8.45
CA GLY A 31 -3.07 -8.11 9.65
C GLY A 31 -2.36 -6.76 9.69
N LEU A 32 -1.98 -6.19 8.54
CA LEU A 32 -1.47 -4.82 8.47
C LEU A 32 -2.55 -3.79 8.79
N ARG A 33 -3.76 -3.94 8.24
CA ARG A 33 -4.87 -3.03 8.49
C ARG A 33 -5.23 -2.97 9.97
N ASP A 34 -5.26 -4.10 10.66
CA ASP A 34 -5.62 -4.14 12.08
C ASP A 34 -4.56 -3.45 12.94
N ARG A 35 -3.27 -3.71 12.70
CA ARG A 35 -2.17 -2.97 13.36
C ARG A 35 -2.22 -1.46 13.08
N LEU A 36 -2.59 -1.05 11.86
CA LEU A 36 -2.73 0.38 11.54
C LEU A 36 -3.85 1.05 12.32
N LYS A 37 -4.99 0.36 12.54
CA LYS A 37 -6.13 0.91 13.31
C LYS A 37 -5.78 1.25 14.76
N GLU A 38 -4.77 0.61 15.33
CA GLU A 38 -4.27 0.92 16.68
C GLU A 38 -3.62 2.31 16.75
N HIS A 39 -3.21 2.87 15.61
CA HIS A 39 -2.48 4.14 15.55
C HIS A 39 -3.23 5.25 14.82
N VAL A 40 -4.11 4.91 13.87
CA VAL A 40 -4.87 5.87 13.07
C VAL A 40 -6.31 5.45 12.91
N ARG A 41 -7.21 6.42 12.69
CA ARG A 41 -8.57 6.11 12.29
C ARG A 41 -8.62 5.89 10.78
N ILE A 42 -9.02 4.71 10.35
CA ILE A 42 -9.26 4.41 8.92
C ILE A 42 -10.75 4.57 8.66
N ASP A 43 -11.13 5.43 7.72
CA ASP A 43 -12.53 5.65 7.35
C ASP A 43 -13.08 4.40 6.64
N ALA A 44 -14.39 4.16 6.76
CA ALA A 44 -15.02 2.92 6.27
C ALA A 44 -15.24 2.91 4.74
N PHE A 45 -15.33 4.09 4.13
CA PHE A 45 -15.55 4.27 2.70
C PHE A 45 -14.24 4.58 1.99
N THR A 46 -14.14 4.14 0.74
CA THR A 46 -13.03 4.49 -0.13
C THR A 46 -13.33 5.76 -0.92
N VAL A 47 -12.26 6.38 -1.42
CA VAL A 47 -12.32 7.61 -2.23
C VAL A 47 -11.60 7.41 -3.56
N ALA A 48 -11.78 8.36 -4.48
CA ALA A 48 -11.07 8.41 -5.76
C ALA A 48 -9.55 8.31 -5.57
N ASP A 49 -8.87 7.81 -6.61
CA ASP A 49 -7.44 7.56 -6.54
C ASP A 49 -6.64 8.86 -6.34
N PRO A 50 -5.70 8.92 -5.37
CA PRO A 50 -4.95 10.13 -5.02
C PRO A 50 -3.75 10.36 -5.96
N PHE A 51 -3.99 10.36 -7.28
CA PHE A 51 -2.99 10.53 -8.34
C PHE A 51 -3.26 11.71 -9.28
N ALA A 52 -4.19 12.62 -8.97
CA ALA A 52 -4.47 13.78 -9.81
C ALA A 52 -3.24 14.68 -9.93
N ASP A 53 -3.04 15.41 -11.03
CA ASP A 53 -1.79 16.17 -11.29
C ASP A 53 -1.42 17.14 -10.16
N LYS A 54 -2.41 17.70 -9.48
CA LYS A 54 -2.25 18.62 -8.34
C LYS A 54 -1.90 17.92 -7.01
N ASP A 55 -2.02 16.60 -6.94
CA ASP A 55 -1.73 15.83 -5.73
C ASP A 55 -0.22 15.76 -5.51
N ASP A 56 0.23 16.45 -4.45
CA ASP A 56 1.60 16.42 -3.97
C ASP A 56 1.71 15.52 -2.71
N HIS A 57 1.76 14.22 -2.95
CA HIS A 57 1.79 13.19 -1.91
C HIS A 57 3.12 12.41 -1.93
N ILE A 58 3.39 11.71 -0.83
CA ILE A 58 4.45 10.71 -0.73
C ILE A 58 3.83 9.34 -0.89
N TYR A 59 4.30 8.61 -1.91
CA TYR A 59 3.80 7.29 -2.27
C TYR A 59 4.74 6.22 -1.74
N SER A 60 4.18 5.15 -1.20
CA SER A 60 4.95 3.99 -0.75
C SER A 60 4.15 2.71 -0.98
N VAL A 61 4.87 1.63 -1.23
CA VAL A 61 4.31 0.27 -1.20
C VAL A 61 4.79 -0.45 0.04
N VAL A 62 3.95 -1.33 0.57
CA VAL A 62 4.31 -2.29 1.60
C VAL A 62 4.35 -3.66 0.94
N VAL A 63 5.47 -4.35 1.06
CA VAL A 63 5.71 -5.65 0.45
C VAL A 63 6.02 -6.71 1.51
N ASP A 64 5.75 -7.95 1.18
CA ASP A 64 6.23 -9.12 1.92
C ASP A 64 7.76 -9.25 1.79
N ARG A 65 8.47 -9.43 2.91
CA ARG A 65 9.91 -9.65 2.91
C ARG A 65 10.30 -11.03 2.41
N GLU A 66 9.43 -12.02 2.53
CA GLU A 66 9.67 -13.37 2.00
C GLU A 66 9.54 -13.42 0.48
N ASN A 67 8.66 -12.59 -0.09
CA ASN A 67 8.52 -12.41 -1.53
C ASN A 67 8.13 -10.94 -1.86
N PRO A 68 9.12 -10.08 -2.19
CA PRO A 68 8.87 -8.65 -2.46
C PRO A 68 7.95 -8.36 -3.64
N ASN A 69 7.63 -9.35 -4.48
CA ASN A 69 6.64 -9.21 -5.55
C ASN A 69 5.21 -9.16 -5.00
N ARG A 70 4.98 -9.68 -3.79
CA ARG A 70 3.69 -9.60 -3.09
C ARG A 70 3.53 -8.22 -2.45
N ILE A 71 2.82 -7.35 -3.16
CA ILE A 71 2.40 -6.06 -2.60
C ILE A 71 1.24 -6.31 -1.64
N VAL A 72 1.41 -5.89 -0.39
CA VAL A 72 0.45 -6.02 0.71
C VAL A 72 -0.43 -4.78 0.81
N ALA A 73 0.15 -3.61 0.60
CA ALA A 73 -0.58 -2.34 0.61
C ALA A 73 0.14 -1.25 -0.19
N MET A 74 -0.61 -0.21 -0.53
CA MET A 74 -0.07 1.07 -0.96
C MET A 74 -0.48 2.15 0.05
N ILE A 75 0.46 3.01 0.39
CA ILE A 75 0.30 4.10 1.33
C ILE A 75 0.57 5.40 0.60
N VAL A 76 -0.38 6.34 0.70
CA VAL A 76 -0.27 7.66 0.11
C VAL A 76 -0.41 8.68 1.22
N ASN A 77 0.69 9.35 1.58
CA ASN A 77 0.72 10.33 2.65
C ASN A 77 0.66 11.74 2.07
N LYS A 78 -0.19 12.60 2.64
CA LYS A 78 -0.13 14.03 2.30
C LYS A 78 1.15 14.63 2.88
N LYS A 79 1.90 15.39 2.06
CA LYS A 79 3.19 15.96 2.49
C LYS A 79 3.06 16.89 3.69
N ASP A 80 1.98 17.66 3.74
CA ASP A 80 1.65 18.58 4.83
C ASP A 80 1.24 17.87 6.13
N SER A 81 0.99 16.56 6.08
CA SER A 81 0.38 15.79 7.17
C SER A 81 1.12 14.49 7.45
N LEU A 82 2.43 14.43 7.18
CA LEU A 82 3.30 13.26 7.40
C LEU A 82 3.19 12.77 8.86
N PRO A 83 2.45 11.68 9.12
CA PRO A 83 2.26 11.23 10.47
C PRO A 83 3.51 10.47 10.90
N GLN A 84 4.06 10.81 12.05
CA GLN A 84 5.05 9.95 12.70
C GLN A 84 4.31 8.71 13.20
N LEU A 85 4.48 7.61 12.48
CA LEU A 85 3.94 6.30 12.80
C LEU A 85 5.11 5.39 13.21
N PRO A 86 4.93 4.52 14.22
CA PRO A 86 5.94 3.56 14.62
C PRO A 86 6.04 2.44 13.57
N TRP A 87 6.58 2.76 12.39
CA TRP A 87 6.60 1.87 11.22
C TRP A 87 7.27 0.55 11.52
N THR A 88 8.32 0.53 12.35
CA THR A 88 8.99 -0.71 12.75
C THR A 88 8.03 -1.68 13.45
N THR A 89 7.19 -1.16 14.35
CA THR A 89 6.15 -1.94 15.06
C THR A 89 5.01 -2.35 14.12
N ILE A 90 4.53 -1.41 13.30
CA ILE A 90 3.42 -1.63 12.36
C ILE A 90 3.77 -2.68 11.30
N LEU A 91 4.99 -2.63 10.77
CA LEU A 91 5.44 -3.53 9.71
C LEU A 91 5.88 -4.89 10.30
N GLY A 92 6.54 -4.87 11.46
CA GLY A 92 7.15 -6.05 12.05
C GLY A 92 8.25 -6.63 11.17
N GLU A 93 8.58 -7.91 11.40
CA GLU A 93 9.68 -8.59 10.68
C GLU A 93 9.31 -9.07 9.29
N LYS A 94 8.00 -9.14 8.97
CA LYS A 94 7.50 -9.71 7.71
C LYS A 94 7.31 -8.69 6.60
N LEU A 95 7.19 -7.40 6.93
CA LEU A 95 6.85 -6.37 5.94
C LEU A 95 7.98 -5.36 5.77
N ALA A 96 8.10 -4.84 4.56
CA ALA A 96 8.99 -3.73 4.23
C ALA A 96 8.19 -2.63 3.54
N LYS A 97 8.44 -1.37 3.91
CA LYS A 97 7.84 -0.20 3.28
C LYS A 97 8.88 0.48 2.39
N ILE A 98 8.53 0.70 1.13
CA ILE A 98 9.43 1.23 0.11
C ILE A 98 8.76 2.47 -0.49
N GLN A 99 9.46 3.59 -0.46
CA GLN A 99 8.98 4.82 -1.10
C GLN A 99 9.24 4.75 -2.60
N ILE A 100 8.25 5.16 -3.39
CA ILE A 100 8.31 5.10 -4.86
C ILE A 100 7.81 6.41 -5.49
N PRO A 101 8.19 6.73 -6.74
CA PRO A 101 7.62 7.83 -7.49
C PRO A 101 6.11 7.67 -7.73
N LYS A 102 5.42 8.79 -7.93
CA LYS A 102 3.98 8.82 -8.26
C LYS A 102 3.63 8.02 -9.52
N SER A 103 4.46 8.11 -10.57
CA SER A 103 4.27 7.38 -11.83
C SER A 103 4.27 5.87 -11.60
N GLU A 104 5.26 5.37 -10.86
CA GLU A 104 5.39 3.95 -10.52
C GLU A 104 4.23 3.48 -9.62
N ALA A 105 3.82 4.29 -8.64
CA ALA A 105 2.65 3.98 -7.81
C ALA A 105 1.37 3.87 -8.65
N LYS A 106 1.19 4.74 -9.64
CA LYS A 106 0.04 4.69 -10.55
C LYS A 106 0.05 3.43 -11.41
N GLU A 107 1.19 3.04 -11.96
CA GLU A 107 1.34 1.81 -12.74
C GLU A 107 1.05 0.56 -11.90
N ILE A 108 1.62 0.48 -10.70
CA ILE A 108 1.37 -0.60 -9.74
C ILE A 108 -0.11 -0.66 -9.37
N LYS A 109 -0.73 0.48 -9.07
CA LYS A 109 -2.17 0.52 -8.75
C LYS A 109 -3.00 -0.01 -9.92
N HIS A 110 -2.68 0.40 -11.14
CA HIS A 110 -3.42 -0.01 -12.33
C HIS A 110 -3.28 -1.52 -12.58
N GLU A 111 -2.12 -2.10 -12.33
CA GLU A 111 -1.91 -3.55 -12.47
C GLU A 111 -2.66 -4.36 -11.40
N LEU A 112 -2.64 -3.91 -10.14
CA LEU A 112 -3.32 -4.60 -9.04
C LEU A 112 -4.85 -4.43 -9.09
N MET A 113 -5.31 -3.25 -9.51
CA MET A 113 -6.72 -2.84 -9.49
C MET A 113 -6.98 -1.93 -10.72
N PRO A 114 -7.22 -2.52 -11.90
CA PRO A 114 -7.30 -1.78 -13.17
C PRO A 114 -8.51 -0.86 -13.27
N LYS A 115 -9.53 -1.08 -12.44
CA LYS A 115 -10.69 -0.19 -12.36
C LYS A 115 -10.30 1.11 -11.67
N GLU A 116 -10.72 2.25 -12.21
CA GLU A 116 -10.66 3.56 -11.53
C GLU A 116 -11.69 3.67 -10.39
N THR A 117 -11.93 2.57 -9.67
CA THR A 117 -12.92 2.50 -8.61
C THR A 117 -12.21 2.68 -7.29
N GLY A 118 -12.40 3.84 -6.66
CA GLY A 118 -11.77 4.23 -5.40
C GLY A 118 -11.44 3.06 -4.48
N ASN A 119 -10.18 2.67 -4.45
CA ASN A 119 -9.68 1.60 -3.60
C ASN A 119 -8.96 2.13 -2.36
N PHE A 120 -8.89 3.45 -2.22
CA PHE A 120 -8.14 4.13 -1.19
C PHE A 120 -9.03 4.50 -0.02
N TYR A 121 -8.77 3.90 1.14
CA TYR A 121 -9.38 4.30 2.41
C TYR A 121 -8.64 5.52 2.97
N PRO A 122 -9.32 6.66 3.20
CA PRO A 122 -8.73 7.75 3.95
C PRO A 122 -8.37 7.29 5.36
N TYR A 123 -7.23 7.74 5.87
CA TYR A 123 -6.89 7.60 7.27
C TYR A 123 -6.62 8.96 7.91
N ARG A 124 -6.92 9.06 9.20
CA ARG A 124 -6.92 10.32 9.94
C ARG A 124 -6.07 10.23 11.20
N ARG A 125 -5.45 11.36 11.52
CA ARG A 125 -4.88 11.67 12.84
C ARG A 125 -5.68 12.84 13.42
N GLY A 126 -6.36 12.59 14.53
CA GLY A 126 -7.40 13.50 15.01
C GLY A 126 -8.49 13.69 13.94
N ASN A 127 -8.82 14.95 13.63
CA ASN A 127 -9.89 15.28 12.68
C ASN A 127 -9.42 15.47 11.23
N ARG A 128 -8.11 15.42 10.96
CA ARG A 128 -7.53 15.68 9.63
C ARG A 128 -7.21 14.38 8.90
N ILE A 129 -7.48 14.36 7.59
CA ILE A 129 -7.05 13.28 6.69
C ILE A 129 -5.56 13.43 6.46
N ALA A 130 -4.78 12.47 6.95
CA ALA A 130 -3.32 12.46 6.83
C ALA A 130 -2.84 11.73 5.57
N GLY A 131 -3.68 10.86 5.02
CA GLY A 131 -3.37 10.13 3.80
C GLY A 131 -4.41 9.06 3.49
N PHE A 132 -3.98 8.08 2.70
CA PHE A 132 -4.82 7.02 2.19
C PHE A 132 -4.09 5.67 2.17
N PHE A 133 -4.86 4.59 2.33
CA PHE A 133 -4.38 3.21 2.22
C PHE A 133 -5.18 2.45 1.17
N MET A 134 -4.49 1.71 0.31
CA MET A 134 -5.06 0.66 -0.52
C MET A 134 -4.46 -0.67 -0.07
N PHE A 135 -5.27 -1.72 0.04
CA PHE A 135 -4.85 -3.01 0.58
C PHE A 135 -5.01 -4.13 -0.44
N ALA A 136 -4.12 -5.13 -0.37
CA ALA A 136 -4.13 -6.26 -1.30
C ALA A 136 -5.40 -7.13 -1.22
N PHE A 137 -6.12 -7.15 -0.09
CA PHE A 137 -7.40 -7.84 -0.01
C PHE A 137 -8.49 -7.24 -0.93
N GLN A 138 -8.26 -6.06 -1.50
CA GLN A 138 -9.14 -5.43 -2.48
C GLN A 138 -8.79 -5.80 -3.93
N ILE A 139 -7.71 -6.57 -4.15
CA ILE A 139 -7.26 -6.96 -5.49
C ILE A 139 -8.41 -7.67 -6.20
N CYS A 140 -8.75 -7.18 -7.38
CA CYS A 140 -9.81 -7.75 -8.20
C CYS A 140 -9.41 -7.67 -9.67
N GLY A 141 -9.76 -8.71 -10.45
CA GLY A 141 -9.56 -8.71 -11.89
C GLY A 141 -8.15 -9.06 -12.37
N GLN A 142 -7.26 -9.60 -11.52
CA GLN A 142 -6.05 -10.27 -12.03
C GLN A 142 -6.48 -11.47 -12.88
N ARG A 143 -6.10 -11.44 -14.16
CA ARG A 143 -6.38 -12.44 -15.19
C ARG A 143 -5.11 -12.74 -15.95
#